data_AF-A0A8J5L4X6-F1
#
_entry.id   AF-A0A8J5L4X6-F1
#
_cell.length_a   1.000
_cell.length_b   1.000
_cell.length_c   1.000
_cell.angle_alpha   90.00
_cell.angle_beta   90.00
_cell.angle_gamma   90.00
#
_symmetry.space_group_name_H-M   'P 1'
#
loop_
_entity.id
_entity.type
_entity.pdbx_description
1 polymer ?
#
loop_
_entity_poly.entity_id
_entity_poly.type
_entity_poly.pdbx_seq_one_letter_code
_entity_poly.pdbx_strand_id
1 'polypeptide(L)'
;MPLFLSEEEFRLISDDATAVAQSADAAIRDLHRQLDTLKAESDASSIAAEQNCALFEQRYETLSSDLAQVRAENAQLSASLEKRFSEIADAQAEKHQLHLKAIAKDGETERLSLEVGEVNKSKRHLLELLEQKDAEVREKNTTLQSYLDKIINLTESAAEKEARLLDLEAECARTRFTCNCVNQSERQINDYSSSLKHSTERVDELEVKNASLEKELCSSKDSAATNEVQLTSELSTVSIIFDSVWHIDGANDVEMDDLVVMTIYQA
;
A
#
# COMPACT_ATOMS: atom_id res chain seq x y z
N MET A 1 7.10 -115.72 -112.51
CA MET A 1 5.65 -116.01 -112.34
C MET A 1 5.53 -117.47 -111.92
N PRO A 2 4.66 -117.81 -110.97
CA PRO A 2 3.31 -117.25 -110.91
C PRO A 2 3.07 -116.45 -109.61
N LEU A 3 2.41 -115.31 -109.75
CA LEU A 3 2.05 -114.44 -108.62
C LEU A 3 0.79 -114.94 -107.88
N PHE A 4 0.11 -115.97 -108.41
CA PHE A 4 -1.19 -116.46 -107.94
C PHE A 4 -1.39 -117.99 -108.06
N LEU A 5 -0.36 -118.72 -108.49
CA LEU A 5 -0.32 -120.18 -108.61
C LEU A 5 1.09 -120.63 -108.27
N SER A 6 1.26 -121.84 -107.74
CA SER A 6 2.57 -122.49 -107.67
C SER A 6 2.89 -123.17 -109.01
N GLU A 7 4.17 -123.50 -109.23
CA GLU A 7 4.61 -124.17 -110.46
C GLU A 7 3.97 -125.56 -110.63
N GLU A 8 3.58 -126.20 -109.53
CA GLU A 8 2.86 -127.48 -109.49
C GLU A 8 1.38 -127.32 -109.86
N GLU A 9 0.70 -126.30 -109.34
CA GLU A 9 -0.71 -126.01 -109.66
C GLU A 9 -0.87 -125.52 -111.10
N PHE A 10 0.11 -124.78 -111.63
CA PHE A 10 0.09 -124.33 -113.02
C PHE A 10 0.20 -125.50 -114.01
N ARG A 11 1.03 -126.51 -113.73
CA ARG A 11 1.15 -127.73 -114.56
C ARG A 11 -0.11 -128.58 -114.56
N LEU A 12 -0.91 -128.54 -113.49
CA LEU A 12 -2.14 -129.33 -113.37
C LEU A 12 -3.31 -128.73 -114.16
N ILE A 13 -3.30 -127.41 -114.39
CA ILE A 13 -4.44 -126.65 -114.91
C ILE A 13 -4.06 -125.93 -116.22
N SER A 14 -2.87 -126.20 -116.78
CA SER A 14 -2.32 -125.50 -117.95
C SER A 14 -3.18 -125.61 -119.22
N ASP A 15 -3.95 -126.69 -119.34
CA ASP A 15 -4.77 -126.99 -120.52
C ASP A 15 -6.20 -126.40 -120.41
N ASP A 16 -6.57 -125.86 -119.25
CA ASP A 16 -7.86 -125.21 -118.98
C ASP A 16 -7.67 -123.72 -118.66
N ALA A 17 -7.72 -122.91 -119.72
CA ALA A 17 -7.59 -121.46 -119.62
C ALA A 17 -8.66 -120.81 -118.71
N THR A 18 -9.84 -121.43 -118.56
CA THR A 18 -10.92 -120.88 -117.74
C THR A 18 -10.65 -121.07 -116.25
N ALA A 19 -10.11 -122.23 -115.84
CA ALA A 19 -9.72 -122.50 -114.48
C ALA A 19 -8.49 -121.68 -114.05
N VAL A 20 -7.51 -121.47 -114.95
CA VAL A 20 -6.38 -120.55 -114.72
C VAL A 20 -6.86 -119.11 -114.51
N ALA A 21 -7.83 -118.65 -115.32
CA ALA A 21 -8.42 -117.30 -115.19
C ALA A 21 -9.21 -117.13 -113.88
N GLN A 22 -10.01 -118.12 -113.48
CA GLN A 22 -10.76 -118.08 -112.21
C GLN A 22 -9.83 -118.04 -110.99
N SER A 23 -8.71 -118.77 -111.02
CA SER A 23 -7.69 -118.73 -109.96
C SER A 23 -7.01 -117.36 -109.89
N ALA A 24 -6.72 -116.74 -111.04
CA ALA A 24 -6.20 -115.38 -111.11
C ALA A 24 -7.21 -114.36 -110.55
N ASP A 25 -8.48 -114.44 -110.95
CA ASP A 25 -9.55 -113.57 -110.47
C ASP A 25 -9.81 -113.72 -108.96
N ALA A 26 -9.69 -114.93 -108.42
CA ALA A 26 -9.77 -115.19 -106.99
C ALA A 26 -8.61 -114.52 -106.23
N ALA A 27 -7.37 -114.71 -106.68
CA ALA A 27 -6.21 -114.06 -106.09
C ALA A 27 -6.28 -112.53 -106.20
N ILE A 28 -6.75 -111.99 -107.33
CA ILE A 28 -6.98 -110.56 -107.52
C ILE A 28 -8.03 -110.04 -106.53
N ARG A 29 -9.15 -110.75 -106.33
CA ARG A 29 -10.18 -110.36 -105.34
C ARG A 29 -9.68 -110.40 -103.90
N ASP A 30 -8.90 -111.40 -103.54
CA ASP A 30 -8.34 -111.51 -102.18
C ASP A 30 -7.27 -110.45 -101.93
N LEU A 31 -6.40 -110.16 -102.90
CA LEU A 31 -5.47 -109.04 -102.83
C LEU A 31 -6.19 -107.70 -102.72
N HIS A 32 -7.29 -107.48 -103.45
CA HIS A 32 -8.11 -106.27 -103.29
C HIS A 32 -8.73 -106.17 -101.89
N ARG A 33 -9.26 -107.28 -101.34
CA ARG A 33 -9.78 -107.27 -99.96
C ARG A 33 -8.69 -106.97 -98.94
N GLN A 34 -7.52 -107.58 -99.06
CA GLN A 34 -6.38 -107.32 -98.17
C GLN A 34 -5.91 -105.87 -98.29
N LEU A 35 -5.87 -105.33 -99.50
CA LEU A 35 -5.56 -103.92 -99.74
C LEU A 35 -6.57 -103.00 -99.07
N ASP A 36 -7.87 -103.29 -99.18
CA ASP A 36 -8.93 -102.49 -98.58
C ASP A 36 -8.91 -102.56 -97.05
N THR A 37 -8.66 -103.75 -96.47
CA THR A 37 -8.48 -103.88 -95.01
C THR A 37 -7.25 -103.12 -94.53
N LEU A 38 -6.12 -103.25 -95.23
CA LEU A 38 -4.88 -102.54 -94.86
C LEU A 38 -5.04 -101.02 -94.99
N LYS A 39 -5.78 -100.54 -96.01
CA LYS A 39 -6.12 -99.12 -96.13
C LYS A 39 -6.99 -98.66 -94.96
N ALA A 40 -8.05 -99.39 -94.62
CA ALA A 40 -8.92 -99.03 -93.50
C ALA A 40 -8.18 -99.04 -92.16
N GLU A 41 -7.29 -100.02 -91.94
CA GLU A 41 -6.43 -100.08 -90.76
C GLU A 41 -5.42 -98.92 -90.72
N SER A 42 -4.80 -98.59 -91.86
CA SER A 42 -3.92 -97.43 -92.00
C SER A 42 -4.66 -96.12 -91.71
N ASP A 43 -5.85 -95.94 -92.27
CA ASP A 43 -6.68 -94.74 -92.07
C ASP A 43 -7.13 -94.62 -90.61
N ALA A 44 -7.60 -95.72 -90.00
CA ALA A 44 -7.96 -95.75 -88.58
C ALA A 44 -6.75 -95.43 -87.68
N SER A 45 -5.57 -95.97 -88.00
CA SER A 45 -4.34 -95.65 -87.28
C SER A 45 -3.94 -94.18 -87.45
N SER A 46 -4.13 -93.59 -88.63
CA SER A 46 -3.85 -92.17 -88.88
C SER A 46 -4.79 -91.27 -88.07
N ILE A 47 -6.09 -91.57 -88.09
CA ILE A 47 -7.10 -90.83 -87.32
C ILE A 47 -6.81 -90.91 -85.82
N ALA A 48 -6.46 -92.09 -85.32
CA ALA A 48 -6.12 -92.26 -83.90
C ALA A 48 -4.86 -91.47 -83.52
N ALA A 49 -3.87 -91.40 -84.40
CA ALA A 49 -2.67 -90.58 -84.19
C ALA A 49 -3.02 -89.09 -84.15
N GLU A 50 -3.83 -88.59 -85.09
CA GLU A 50 -4.28 -87.20 -85.14
C GLU A 50 -5.09 -86.80 -83.89
N GLN A 51 -6.02 -87.67 -83.46
CA GLN A 51 -6.81 -87.45 -82.25
C GLN A 51 -5.92 -87.37 -81.00
N ASN A 52 -4.93 -88.24 -80.89
CA ASN A 52 -3.96 -88.21 -79.79
C ASN A 52 -3.11 -86.94 -79.82
N CYS A 53 -2.63 -86.51 -81.00
CA CYS A 53 -1.90 -85.26 -81.16
C CYS A 53 -2.74 -84.05 -80.70
N ALA A 54 -4.00 -83.95 -81.14
CA ALA A 54 -4.91 -82.87 -80.74
C ALA A 54 -5.14 -82.82 -79.22
N LEU A 55 -5.28 -83.99 -78.58
CA LEU A 55 -5.42 -84.10 -77.11
C LEU A 55 -4.17 -83.62 -76.37
N PHE A 56 -2.98 -83.96 -76.87
CA PHE A 56 -1.72 -83.49 -76.28
C PHE A 56 -1.53 -81.98 -76.47
N GLU A 57 -1.89 -81.44 -77.64
CA GLU A 57 -1.85 -80.00 -77.91
C GLU A 57 -2.75 -79.23 -76.95
N GLN A 58 -4.02 -79.62 -76.81
CA GLN A 58 -4.94 -78.99 -75.87
C GLN A 58 -4.42 -79.04 -74.42
N ARG A 59 -3.86 -80.19 -74.01
CA ARG A 59 -3.31 -80.35 -72.66
C ARG A 59 -2.06 -79.49 -72.46
N TYR A 60 -1.23 -79.34 -73.49
CA TYR A 60 -0.07 -78.45 -73.45
C TYR A 60 -0.48 -76.98 -73.36
N GLU A 61 -1.49 -76.56 -74.12
CA GLU A 61 -2.04 -75.20 -74.10
C GLU A 61 -2.61 -74.84 -72.73
N THR A 62 -3.44 -75.72 -72.15
CA THR A 62 -4.01 -75.52 -70.80
C THR A 62 -2.92 -75.43 -69.73
N LEU A 63 -1.97 -76.36 -69.72
CA LEU A 63 -0.86 -76.35 -68.76
C LEU A 63 0.05 -75.13 -68.93
N SER A 64 0.27 -74.69 -70.17
CA SER A 64 1.04 -73.47 -70.48
C SER A 64 0.33 -72.22 -69.96
N SER A 65 -0.99 -72.15 -70.11
CA SER A 65 -1.83 -71.06 -69.58
C SER A 65 -1.77 -71.01 -68.06
N ASP A 66 -1.95 -72.14 -67.38
CA ASP A 66 -1.87 -72.23 -65.91
C ASP A 66 -0.48 -71.83 -65.40
N LEU A 67 0.59 -72.28 -66.06
CA LEU A 67 1.96 -71.89 -65.73
C LEU A 67 2.20 -70.38 -65.93
N ALA A 68 1.60 -69.77 -66.95
CA ALA A 68 1.68 -68.33 -67.15
C ALA A 68 0.94 -67.57 -66.05
N GLN A 69 -0.25 -68.03 -65.65
CA GLN A 69 -1.02 -67.45 -64.55
C GLN A 69 -0.25 -67.51 -63.22
N VAL A 70 0.25 -68.69 -62.84
CA VAL A 70 1.00 -68.85 -61.58
C VAL A 70 2.27 -68.00 -61.57
N ARG A 71 2.95 -67.85 -62.72
CA ARG A 71 4.10 -66.94 -62.83
C ARG A 71 3.69 -65.48 -62.64
N ALA A 72 2.57 -65.06 -63.20
CA ALA A 72 2.05 -63.69 -63.03
C ALA A 72 1.66 -63.43 -61.57
N GLU A 73 0.96 -64.36 -60.92
CA GLU A 73 0.59 -64.27 -59.50
C GLU A 73 1.82 -64.20 -58.59
N ASN A 74 2.83 -65.06 -58.82
CA ASN A 74 4.09 -65.01 -58.07
C ASN A 74 4.84 -63.70 -58.27
N ALA A 75 4.89 -63.16 -59.49
CA ALA A 75 5.49 -61.86 -59.75
C ALA A 75 4.74 -60.73 -59.02
N GLN A 76 3.41 -60.76 -59.03
CA GLN A 76 2.57 -59.79 -58.32
C GLN A 76 2.75 -59.86 -56.80
N LEU A 77 2.77 -61.07 -56.23
CA LEU A 77 3.01 -61.29 -54.80
C LEU A 77 4.41 -60.82 -54.40
N SER A 78 5.42 -61.09 -55.23
CA SER A 78 6.79 -60.64 -54.99
C SER A 78 6.89 -59.12 -54.97
N ALA A 79 6.30 -58.44 -55.96
CA ALA A 79 6.25 -56.97 -56.01
C ALA A 79 5.47 -56.37 -54.81
N SER A 80 4.38 -57.02 -54.39
CA SER A 80 3.63 -56.60 -53.20
C SER A 80 4.44 -56.80 -51.92
N LEU A 81 5.21 -57.88 -51.80
CA LEU A 81 6.07 -58.13 -50.65
C LEU A 81 7.18 -57.08 -50.58
N GLU A 82 7.86 -56.78 -51.68
CA GLU A 82 8.89 -55.75 -51.74
C GLU A 82 8.34 -54.38 -51.31
N LYS A 83 7.15 -54.00 -51.79
CA LYS A 83 6.48 -52.76 -51.36
C LYS A 83 6.16 -52.76 -49.86
N ARG A 84 5.68 -53.87 -49.30
CA ARG A 84 5.43 -53.97 -47.86
C ARG A 84 6.72 -53.89 -47.05
N PHE A 85 7.82 -54.45 -47.54
CA PHE A 85 9.12 -54.32 -46.89
C PHE A 85 9.63 -52.88 -46.88
N SER A 86 9.47 -52.13 -47.98
CA SER A 86 9.84 -50.71 -48.01
C SER A 86 8.98 -49.87 -47.05
N GLU A 87 7.66 -50.09 -47.03
CA GLU A 87 6.75 -49.41 -46.09
C GLU A 87 7.13 -49.67 -44.62
N ILE A 88 7.51 -50.90 -44.28
CA ILE A 88 7.95 -51.26 -42.92
C ILE A 88 9.28 -50.57 -42.58
N ALA A 89 10.22 -50.50 -43.53
CA ALA A 89 11.50 -49.83 -43.31
C ALA A 89 11.31 -48.32 -43.07
N ASP A 90 10.46 -47.67 -43.86
CA ASP A 90 10.13 -46.24 -43.70
C ASP A 90 9.46 -45.98 -42.34
N ALA A 91 8.46 -46.80 -41.97
CA ALA A 91 7.77 -46.68 -40.68
C ALA A 91 8.73 -46.91 -39.48
N GLN A 92 9.69 -47.83 -39.61
CA GLN A 92 10.72 -48.02 -38.58
C GLN A 92 11.64 -46.80 -38.46
N ALA A 93 12.06 -46.21 -39.58
CA ALA A 93 12.87 -45.00 -39.58
C ALA A 93 12.14 -43.81 -38.94
N GLU A 94 10.87 -43.61 -39.29
CA GLU A 94 10.01 -42.58 -38.69
C GLU A 94 9.83 -42.79 -37.18
N LYS A 95 9.57 -44.03 -36.74
CA LYS A 95 9.47 -44.37 -35.31
C LYS A 95 10.75 -44.01 -34.56
N HIS A 96 11.92 -44.37 -35.10
CA HIS A 96 13.19 -44.02 -34.48
C HIS A 96 13.41 -42.50 -34.42
N GLN A 97 13.06 -41.78 -35.49
CA GLN A 97 13.14 -40.32 -35.51
C GLN A 97 12.23 -39.66 -34.46
N LEU A 98 11.00 -40.13 -34.33
CA LEU A 98 10.05 -39.63 -33.33
C LEU A 98 10.51 -39.94 -31.91
N HIS A 99 11.10 -41.11 -31.67
CA HIS A 99 11.66 -41.46 -30.37
C HIS A 99 12.79 -40.51 -29.96
N LEU A 100 13.71 -40.19 -30.88
CA LEU A 100 14.77 -39.21 -30.63
C LEU A 100 14.21 -37.81 -30.34
N LYS A 101 13.17 -37.38 -31.06
CA LYS A 101 12.50 -36.10 -30.80
C LYS A 101 11.83 -36.07 -29.42
N ALA A 102 11.23 -37.18 -28.98
CA ALA A 102 10.62 -37.29 -27.66
C ALA A 102 11.68 -37.14 -26.56
N ILE A 103 12.80 -37.87 -26.65
CA ILE A 103 13.92 -37.76 -25.71
C ILE A 103 14.44 -36.32 -25.63
N ALA A 104 14.58 -35.64 -26.76
CA ALA A 104 15.03 -34.24 -26.78
C ALA A 104 14.04 -33.30 -26.06
N LYS A 105 12.73 -33.54 -26.22
CA LYS A 105 11.68 -32.76 -25.55
C LYS A 105 11.59 -33.05 -24.06
N ASP A 106 11.83 -34.28 -23.64
CA ASP A 106 11.92 -34.63 -22.22
C ASP A 106 13.09 -33.88 -21.55
N GLY A 107 14.27 -33.85 -22.20
CA GLY A 107 15.42 -33.08 -21.70
C GLY A 107 15.18 -31.57 -21.62
N GLU A 108 14.47 -30.99 -22.60
CA GLU A 108 14.06 -29.58 -22.55
C GLU A 108 13.09 -29.30 -21.39
N THR A 109 12.16 -30.23 -21.14
CA THR A 109 11.20 -30.14 -20.04
C THR A 109 11.88 -30.22 -18.68
N GLU A 110 12.83 -31.14 -18.50
CA GLU A 110 13.64 -31.25 -17.28
C GLU A 110 14.47 -29.98 -17.03
N ARG A 111 15.12 -29.43 -18.06
CA ARG A 111 15.88 -28.18 -17.95
C ARG A 111 14.99 -27.02 -17.50
N LEU A 112 13.82 -26.84 -18.12
CA LEU A 112 12.87 -25.79 -17.76
C LEU A 112 12.33 -25.98 -16.33
N SER A 113 12.11 -27.23 -15.90
CA SER A 113 11.70 -27.55 -14.53
C SER A 113 12.73 -27.10 -13.49
N LEU A 114 14.02 -27.32 -13.77
CA LEU A 114 15.13 -26.86 -12.92
C LEU A 114 15.19 -25.33 -12.85
N GLU A 115 15.08 -24.64 -13.99
CA GLU A 115 15.09 -23.18 -14.07
C GLU A 115 13.93 -22.56 -13.27
N VAL A 116 12.72 -23.11 -13.41
CA VAL A 116 11.56 -22.73 -12.58
C VAL A 116 11.81 -22.98 -11.09
N GLY A 117 12.49 -24.08 -10.75
CA GLY A 117 12.89 -24.39 -9.38
C GLY A 117 13.83 -23.34 -8.78
N GLU A 118 14.82 -22.89 -9.54
CA GLU A 118 15.78 -21.85 -9.12
C GLU A 118 15.10 -20.48 -8.95
N VAL A 119 14.25 -20.09 -9.91
CA VAL A 119 13.47 -18.85 -9.84
C VAL A 119 12.52 -18.86 -8.63
N ASN A 120 11.89 -19.99 -8.33
CA ASN A 120 11.04 -20.10 -7.15
C ASN A 120 11.82 -19.97 -5.83
N LYS A 121 13.06 -20.45 -5.78
CA LYS A 121 13.95 -20.26 -4.61
C LYS A 121 14.29 -18.78 -4.42
N SER A 122 14.71 -18.08 -5.47
CA SER A 122 15.05 -16.65 -5.38
C SER A 122 13.82 -15.80 -5.06
N LYS A 123 12.65 -16.09 -5.65
CA LYS A 123 11.37 -15.43 -5.34
C LYS A 123 11.02 -15.57 -3.85
N ARG A 124 11.16 -16.78 -3.28
CA ARG A 124 10.88 -17.01 -1.86
C ARG A 124 11.76 -16.15 -0.95
N HIS A 125 13.05 -16.09 -1.25
CA HIS A 125 13.99 -15.27 -0.49
C HIS A 125 13.66 -13.77 -0.56
N LEU A 126 13.23 -13.28 -1.73
CA LEU A 126 12.80 -11.88 -1.87
C LEU A 126 11.53 -11.58 -1.07
N LEU A 127 10.58 -12.52 -0.99
CA LEU A 127 9.38 -12.35 -0.17
C LEU A 127 9.72 -12.29 1.32
N GLU A 128 10.61 -13.16 1.80
CA GLU A 128 11.10 -13.14 3.20
C GLU A 128 11.76 -11.79 3.53
N LEU A 129 12.58 -11.25 2.62
CA LEU A 129 13.21 -9.94 2.80
C LEU A 129 12.19 -8.80 2.83
N LEU A 130 11.14 -8.89 2.00
CA LEU A 130 10.07 -7.90 1.97
C LEU A 130 9.28 -7.91 3.29
N GLU A 131 8.92 -9.09 3.80
CA GLU A 131 8.26 -9.24 5.11
C GLU A 131 9.11 -8.67 6.26
N GLN A 132 10.43 -8.90 6.22
CA GLN A 132 11.36 -8.32 7.18
C GLN A 132 11.37 -6.78 7.11
N LYS A 133 11.40 -6.22 5.90
CA LYS A 133 11.40 -4.76 5.71
C LYS A 133 10.08 -4.13 6.14
N ASP A 134 8.95 -4.79 5.89
CA ASP A 134 7.64 -4.34 6.37
C ASP A 134 7.56 -4.37 7.90
N ALA A 135 8.19 -5.36 8.55
CA ALA A 135 8.30 -5.39 10.00
C ALA A 135 9.13 -4.22 10.55
N GLU A 136 10.29 -3.94 9.94
CA GLU A 136 11.16 -2.81 10.30
C GLU A 136 10.43 -1.46 10.12
N VAL A 137 9.68 -1.29 9.02
CA VAL A 137 8.87 -0.08 8.79
C VAL A 137 7.78 0.05 9.85
N ARG A 138 7.09 -1.03 10.20
CA ARG A 138 6.07 -1.01 11.27
C ARG A 138 6.66 -0.59 12.61
N GLU A 139 7.83 -1.10 13.00
CA GLU A 139 8.52 -0.69 14.22
C GLU A 139 8.95 0.79 14.19
N LYS A 140 9.47 1.27 13.06
CA LYS A 140 9.79 2.70 12.91
C LYS A 140 8.55 3.58 13.01
N ASN A 141 7.41 3.13 12.48
CA ASN A 141 6.15 3.87 12.60
C ASN A 141 5.63 3.91 14.04
N THR A 142 5.75 2.82 14.81
CA THR A 142 5.36 2.83 16.23
C THR A 142 6.25 3.75 17.07
N THR A 143 7.56 3.75 16.82
CA THR A 143 8.49 4.67 17.51
C THR A 143 8.25 6.13 17.14
N LEU A 144 7.99 6.43 15.86
CA LEU A 144 7.60 7.78 15.41
C LEU A 144 6.29 8.24 16.07
N GLN A 145 5.30 7.35 16.17
CA GLN A 145 4.04 7.67 16.85
C GLN A 145 4.28 8.04 18.33
N SER A 146 5.13 7.29 19.03
CA SER A 146 5.49 7.62 20.41
C SER A 146 6.18 8.98 20.55
N TYR A 147 7.06 9.35 19.60
CA TYR A 147 7.66 10.69 19.59
C TYR A 147 6.64 11.79 19.32
N LEU A 148 5.69 11.55 18.39
CA LEU A 148 4.62 12.49 18.11
C LEU A 148 3.75 12.74 19.35
N ASP A 149 3.32 11.68 20.03
CA ASP A 149 2.54 11.78 21.26
C ASP A 149 3.30 12.56 22.35
N LYS A 150 4.62 12.35 22.46
CA LYS A 150 5.47 13.10 23.39
C LYS A 150 5.54 14.59 23.06
N ILE A 151 5.65 14.94 21.78
CA ILE A 151 5.67 16.34 21.33
C ILE A 151 4.34 17.01 21.65
N ILE A 152 3.22 16.34 21.39
CA ILE A 152 1.88 16.85 21.70
C ILE A 152 1.75 17.13 23.19
N ASN A 153 2.07 16.14 24.05
CA ASN A 153 1.99 16.30 25.51
C ASN A 153 2.85 17.45 26.05
N LEU A 154 4.07 17.62 25.51
CA LEU A 154 4.95 18.72 25.89
C LEU A 154 4.42 20.08 25.42
N THR A 155 3.80 20.13 24.24
CA THR A 155 3.18 21.34 23.68
C THR A 155 1.97 21.75 24.50
N GLU A 156 1.10 20.80 24.85
CA GLU A 156 -0.05 21.04 25.73
C GLU A 156 0.41 21.53 27.11
N SER A 157 1.40 20.88 27.72
CA SER A 157 1.95 21.32 29.02
C SER A 157 2.58 22.72 28.95
N ALA A 158 3.23 23.08 27.84
CA ALA A 158 3.80 24.40 27.66
C ALA A 158 2.69 25.46 27.58
N ALA A 159 1.64 25.22 26.78
CA ALA A 159 0.49 26.10 26.68
C ALA A 159 -0.23 26.30 28.03
N GLU A 160 -0.39 25.24 28.82
CA GLU A 160 -0.94 25.34 30.18
C GLU A 160 -0.08 26.22 31.11
N LYS A 161 1.25 26.09 31.04
CA LYS A 161 2.17 26.92 31.84
C LYS A 161 2.13 28.37 31.40
N GLU A 162 2.06 28.63 30.10
CA GLU A 162 1.94 29.98 29.55
C GLU A 162 0.65 30.66 30.01
N ALA A 163 -0.49 29.96 29.96
CA ALA A 163 -1.75 30.46 30.50
C ALA A 163 -1.65 30.82 32.00
N ARG A 164 -1.06 29.94 32.82
CA ARG A 164 -0.84 30.21 34.26
C ARG A 164 0.11 31.37 34.51
N LEU A 165 1.14 31.55 33.68
CA LEU A 165 2.05 32.69 33.77
C LEU A 165 1.31 33.99 33.50
N LEU A 166 0.47 34.05 32.46
CA LEU A 166 -0.34 35.22 32.16
C LEU A 166 -1.30 35.58 33.30
N ASP A 167 -1.93 34.58 33.93
CA ASP A 167 -2.79 34.80 35.11
C ASP A 167 -2.01 35.41 36.29
N LEU A 168 -0.83 34.87 36.60
CA LEU A 168 0.05 35.36 37.66
C LEU A 168 0.61 36.77 37.34
N GLU A 169 0.95 37.05 36.09
CA GLU A 169 1.38 38.37 35.64
C GLU A 169 0.26 39.40 35.82
N ALA A 170 -0.98 39.04 35.48
CA ALA A 170 -2.14 39.86 35.72
C ALA A 170 -2.40 40.09 37.22
N GLU A 171 -2.24 39.07 38.06
CA GLU A 171 -2.29 39.20 39.52
C GLU A 171 -1.21 40.13 40.07
N CYS A 172 0.04 39.98 39.61
CA CYS A 172 1.15 40.86 39.98
C CYS A 172 0.90 42.31 39.56
N ALA A 173 0.30 42.54 38.39
CA ALA A 173 -0.08 43.89 37.96
C ALA A 173 -1.15 44.49 38.89
N ARG A 174 -2.17 43.70 39.27
CA ARG A 174 -3.22 44.12 40.23
C ARG A 174 -2.64 44.44 41.62
N THR A 175 -1.76 43.61 42.15
CA THR A 175 -1.14 43.83 43.46
C THR A 175 -0.19 45.03 43.46
N ARG A 176 0.56 45.24 42.36
CA ARG A 176 1.38 46.46 42.19
C ARG A 176 0.52 47.72 42.14
N PHE A 177 -0.57 47.69 41.39
CA PHE A 177 -1.50 48.82 41.33
C PHE A 177 -2.06 49.17 42.72
N THR A 178 -2.57 48.17 43.44
CA THR A 178 -3.10 48.36 44.80
C THR A 178 -2.03 48.87 45.77
N CYS A 179 -0.81 48.35 45.74
CA CYS A 179 0.32 48.86 46.52
C CYS A 179 0.61 50.34 46.22
N ASN A 180 0.60 50.74 44.94
CA ASN A 180 0.78 52.14 44.56
C ASN A 180 -0.32 53.05 45.11
N CYS A 181 -1.58 52.62 45.06
CA CYS A 181 -2.71 53.36 45.65
C CYS A 181 -2.56 53.49 47.18
N VAL A 182 -2.17 52.41 47.86
CA VAL A 182 -1.92 52.43 49.31
C VAL A 182 -0.78 53.39 49.64
N ASN A 183 0.36 53.30 48.95
CA ASN A 183 1.49 54.21 49.14
C ASN A 183 1.11 55.68 48.88
N GLN A 184 0.25 55.94 47.89
CA GLN A 184 -0.27 57.29 47.64
C GLN A 184 -1.14 57.78 48.80
N SER A 185 -2.04 56.92 49.31
CA SER A 185 -2.87 57.26 50.47
C SER A 185 -2.04 57.49 51.75
N GLU A 186 -0.98 56.71 51.95
CA GLU A 186 -0.03 56.88 53.07
C GLU A 186 0.67 58.24 53.01
N ARG A 187 1.15 58.65 51.82
CA ARG A 187 1.72 59.99 51.63
C ARG A 187 0.72 61.09 51.96
N GLN A 188 -0.51 60.98 51.46
CA GLN A 188 -1.57 61.95 51.78
C GLN A 188 -1.85 62.02 53.28
N ILE A 189 -1.92 60.88 53.97
CA ILE A 189 -2.10 60.84 55.44
C ILE A 189 -0.92 61.51 56.14
N ASN A 190 0.32 61.28 55.70
CA ASN A 190 1.49 61.93 56.29
C ASN A 190 1.50 63.45 56.08
N ASP A 191 1.08 63.92 54.90
CA ASP A 191 0.93 65.36 54.62
C ASP A 191 -0.16 66.00 55.49
N TYR A 192 -1.32 65.33 55.64
CA TYR A 192 -2.40 65.76 56.53
C TYR A 192 -1.97 65.75 57.99
N SER A 193 -1.25 64.72 58.43
CA SER A 193 -0.71 64.60 59.79
C SER A 193 0.29 65.73 60.11
N SER A 194 1.19 66.03 59.17
CA SER A 194 2.16 67.14 59.30
C SER A 194 1.45 68.50 59.37
N SER A 195 0.43 68.70 58.53
CA SER A 195 -0.39 69.92 58.53
C SER A 195 -1.19 70.07 59.83
N LEU A 196 -1.76 68.96 60.33
CA LEU A 196 -2.48 68.93 61.60
C LEU A 196 -1.54 69.29 62.76
N LYS A 197 -0.33 68.73 62.77
CA LYS A 197 0.70 69.04 63.78
C LYS A 197 1.07 70.53 63.80
N HIS A 198 1.32 71.14 62.63
CA HIS A 198 1.57 72.59 62.57
C HIS A 198 0.36 73.40 63.06
N SER A 199 -0.87 72.95 62.77
CA SER A 199 -2.07 73.60 63.30
C SER A 199 -2.20 73.46 64.82
N THR A 200 -1.87 72.30 65.40
CA THR A 200 -1.90 72.11 66.85
C THR A 200 -0.82 72.96 67.53
N GLU A 201 0.40 72.99 66.99
CA GLU A 201 1.48 73.86 67.50
C GLU A 201 1.06 75.34 67.46
N ARG A 202 0.38 75.78 66.39
CA ARG A 202 -0.15 77.15 66.30
C ARG A 202 -1.29 77.41 67.28
N VAL A 203 -2.12 76.42 67.59
CA VAL A 203 -3.14 76.53 68.65
C VAL A 203 -2.45 76.68 70.01
N ASP A 204 -1.46 75.84 70.33
CA ASP A 204 -0.69 75.95 71.58
C ASP A 204 -0.01 77.32 71.71
N GLU A 205 0.58 77.85 70.63
CA GLU A 205 1.14 79.21 70.60
C GLU A 205 0.09 80.30 70.87
N LEU A 206 -1.11 80.16 70.29
CA LEU A 206 -2.20 81.09 70.52
C LEU A 206 -2.74 81.00 71.95
N GLU A 207 -2.80 79.80 72.52
CA GLU A 207 -3.16 79.59 73.92
C GLU A 207 -2.16 80.25 74.87
N VAL A 208 -0.85 80.09 74.62
CA VAL A 208 0.20 80.76 75.41
C VAL A 208 0.11 82.28 75.28
N LYS A 209 -0.12 82.81 74.07
CA LYS A 209 -0.33 84.26 73.84
C LYS A 209 -1.59 84.78 74.53
N ASN A 210 -2.69 84.04 74.49
CA ASN A 210 -3.91 84.39 75.22
C ASN A 210 -3.62 84.43 76.72
N ALA A 211 -2.96 83.42 77.28
CA ALA A 211 -2.59 83.41 78.71
C ALA A 211 -1.64 84.56 79.08
N SER A 212 -0.68 84.93 78.22
CA SER A 212 0.20 86.08 78.46
C SER A 212 -0.55 87.41 78.39
N LEU A 213 -1.43 87.58 77.40
CA LEU A 213 -2.28 88.77 77.27
C LEU A 213 -3.25 88.88 78.46
N GLU A 214 -3.86 87.78 78.90
CA GLU A 214 -4.68 87.74 80.11
C GLU A 214 -3.88 88.19 81.34
N LYS A 215 -2.62 87.75 81.47
CA LYS A 215 -1.74 88.15 82.57
C LYS A 215 -1.33 89.62 82.49
N GLU A 216 -0.97 90.12 81.31
CA GLU A 216 -0.69 91.54 81.08
C GLU A 216 -1.91 92.39 81.40
N LEU A 217 -3.10 91.96 80.99
CA LEU A 217 -4.37 92.64 81.25
C LEU A 217 -4.70 92.65 82.74
N CYS A 218 -4.46 91.56 83.47
CA CYS A 218 -4.53 91.53 84.94
C CYS A 218 -3.49 92.45 85.58
N SER A 219 -2.24 92.46 85.13
CA SER A 219 -1.22 93.36 85.68
C SER A 219 -1.50 94.83 85.38
N SER A 220 -2.06 95.13 84.20
CA SER A 220 -2.51 96.46 83.82
C SER A 220 -3.71 96.88 84.69
N LYS A 221 -4.67 95.97 84.90
CA LYS A 221 -5.79 96.17 85.82
C LYS A 221 -5.31 96.41 87.26
N ASP A 222 -4.33 95.64 87.74
CA ASP A 222 -3.77 95.81 89.08
C ASP A 222 -2.99 97.12 89.18
N SER A 223 -2.22 97.51 88.15
CA SER A 223 -1.54 98.80 88.08
C SER A 223 -2.52 99.97 88.06
N ALA A 224 -3.63 99.84 87.33
CA ALA A 224 -4.72 100.79 87.29
C ALA A 224 -5.41 100.87 88.66
N ALA A 225 -5.64 99.75 89.33
CA ALA A 225 -6.19 99.70 90.68
C ALA A 225 -5.23 100.31 91.72
N THR A 226 -3.91 100.08 91.62
CA THR A 226 -2.93 100.74 92.49
C THR A 226 -2.82 102.24 92.21
N ASN A 227 -2.94 102.67 90.95
CA ASN A 227 -3.04 104.09 90.61
C ASN A 227 -4.32 104.71 91.17
N GLU A 228 -5.46 104.02 91.09
CA GLU A 228 -6.69 104.45 91.74
C GLU A 228 -6.46 104.60 93.25
N VAL A 229 -5.88 103.61 93.93
CA VAL A 229 -5.59 103.69 95.37
C VAL A 229 -4.59 104.80 95.69
N GLN A 230 -3.56 104.99 94.87
CA GLN A 230 -2.54 106.02 95.07
C GLN A 230 -3.16 107.42 94.89
N LEU A 231 -3.95 107.63 93.83
CA LEU A 231 -4.76 108.85 93.64
C LEU A 231 -5.74 109.04 94.80
N THR A 232 -6.33 107.97 95.32
CA THR A 232 -7.22 108.03 96.50
C THR A 232 -6.44 108.44 97.76
N SER A 233 -5.19 107.98 97.91
CA SER A 233 -4.30 108.34 99.02
C SER A 233 -3.71 109.75 98.89
N GLU A 234 -3.48 110.22 97.66
CA GLU A 234 -3.08 111.59 97.36
C GLU A 234 -4.25 112.54 97.63
N LEU A 235 -5.46 112.18 97.21
CA LEU A 235 -6.68 112.90 97.59
C LEU A 235 -6.89 112.91 99.11
N SER A 236 -6.59 111.80 99.79
CA SER A 236 -6.69 111.72 101.26
C SER A 236 -5.62 112.56 101.97
N THR A 237 -4.39 112.65 101.47
CA THR A 237 -3.34 113.50 102.05
C THR A 237 -3.58 114.98 101.74
N VAL A 238 -4.13 115.30 100.57
CA VAL A 238 -4.70 116.63 100.29
C VAL A 238 -5.81 116.94 101.29
N SER A 239 -6.70 115.99 101.61
CA SER A 239 -7.73 116.16 102.63
C SER A 239 -7.15 116.38 104.03
N ILE A 240 -6.09 115.66 104.42
CA ILE A 240 -5.45 115.83 105.74
C ILE A 240 -4.68 117.16 105.83
N ILE A 241 -4.02 117.61 104.76
CA ILE A 241 -3.38 118.93 104.71
C ILE A 241 -4.44 120.03 104.73
N PHE A 242 -5.56 119.83 104.03
CA PHE A 242 -6.72 120.72 104.10
C PHE A 242 -7.27 120.80 105.54
N ASP A 243 -7.40 119.66 106.22
CA ASP A 243 -7.87 119.60 107.62
C ASP A 243 -6.84 120.17 108.62
N SER A 244 -5.54 120.09 108.34
CA SER A 244 -4.46 120.58 109.23
C SER A 244 -4.23 122.10 109.14
N VAL A 245 -4.65 122.74 108.04
CA VAL A 245 -4.54 124.19 107.83
C VAL A 245 -5.75 124.94 108.41
N TRP A 246 -6.87 124.25 108.64
CA TRP A 246 -8.15 124.92 108.92
C TRP A 246 -8.52 125.10 110.40
N HIS A 247 -7.63 124.94 111.38
CA HIS A 247 -8.03 125.05 112.81
C HIS A 247 -7.12 125.91 113.73
N ILE A 248 -6.41 126.90 113.17
CA ILE A 248 -6.01 128.10 113.93
C ILE A 248 -6.72 129.29 113.31
N ASP A 249 -7.52 129.97 114.13
CA ASP A 249 -8.39 131.12 113.87
C ASP A 249 -9.72 130.87 113.14
N GLY A 250 -10.77 131.41 113.77
CA GLY A 250 -12.13 131.35 113.28
C GLY A 250 -12.46 132.39 112.20
N ALA A 251 -13.73 132.31 111.78
CA ALA A 251 -14.49 133.20 110.91
C ALA A 251 -14.21 133.07 109.40
N ASN A 252 -15.03 132.27 108.70
CA ASN A 252 -16.18 132.80 107.94
C ASN A 252 -16.81 131.71 107.06
N ASP A 253 -18.12 131.89 106.83
CA ASP A 253 -18.95 131.26 105.80
C ASP A 253 -18.24 131.10 104.46
N VAL A 254 -18.63 130.08 103.68
CA VAL A 254 -19.24 130.22 102.34
C VAL A 254 -19.49 128.83 101.72
N GLU A 255 -20.72 128.63 101.26
CA GLU A 255 -21.18 127.61 100.32
C GLU A 255 -20.46 127.67 98.96
N MET A 256 -20.15 126.53 98.36
CA MET A 256 -20.09 126.31 96.89
C MET A 256 -19.88 124.80 96.67
N ASP A 257 -20.89 124.01 96.32
CA ASP A 257 -21.58 123.90 95.01
C ASP A 257 -20.65 123.67 93.80
N ASP A 258 -20.85 122.48 93.23
CA ASP A 258 -20.88 122.14 91.80
C ASP A 258 -19.60 122.00 90.97
N LEU A 259 -19.75 121.20 89.88
CA LEU A 259 -18.89 121.05 88.68
C LEU A 259 -17.66 120.12 88.79
N VAL A 260 -17.29 119.24 87.84
CA VAL A 260 -17.78 118.85 86.50
C VAL A 260 -16.83 117.70 86.03
N VAL A 261 -17.34 116.56 85.54
CA VAL A 261 -17.48 116.18 84.12
C VAL A 261 -16.24 115.56 83.44
N MET A 262 -16.43 114.28 83.05
CA MET A 262 -16.36 113.78 81.67
C MET A 262 -15.01 113.38 81.03
N THR A 263 -15.14 112.32 80.22
CA THR A 263 -14.36 111.94 79.01
C THR A 263 -13.01 111.22 79.27
N ILE A 264 -12.60 110.10 78.62
CA ILE A 264 -12.58 109.64 77.20
C ILE A 264 -12.28 108.11 77.25
N TYR A 265 -13.00 107.12 76.68
CA TYR A 265 -13.30 106.72 75.28
C TYR A 265 -12.10 106.50 74.34
N GLN A 266 -11.64 105.25 74.11
CA GLN A 266 -11.38 104.70 72.75
C GLN A 266 -10.69 103.32 72.74
N ALA A 267 -11.19 102.47 71.83
CA ALA A 267 -10.66 101.22 71.26
C ALA A 267 -10.64 99.97 72.15
#